data_AF-A0A497R3Q9-F1
#
_entry.id   AF-A0A497R3Q9-F1
#
_cell.length_a   1.000
_cell.length_b   1.000
_cell.length_c   1.000
_cell.angle_alpha   90.00
_cell.angle_beta   90.00
_cell.angle_gamma   90.00
#
_symmetry.space_group_name_H-M   'P 1'
#
loop_
_entity.id
_entity.type
_entity.pdbx_description
1 polymer ?
#
loop_
_entity_poly.entity_id
_entity_poly.type
_entity_poly.pdbx_seq_one_letter_code
_entity_poly.pdbx_strand_id
1 'polypeptide(L)'
;MPFPTISNVREKLGTAYSDTPNDPVIQSFLDRRIAQIKELTGSDFSNSVPETIFIWVLNYTCIDVLVNDLTGNDSADALDYAIGELRESKDENIKLKLTVIESLKEVAELALNQYFMQQRNYYDYESDVEEEYERSLIFRRSSP
;
A
#
# COMPACT_ATOMS: atom_id res chain seq x y z
N MET A 1 0.85 -9.34 11.11
CA MET A 1 -0.37 -9.76 10.37
C MET A 1 0.04 -10.25 8.98
N PRO A 2 -0.76 -11.08 8.29
CA PRO A 2 -0.50 -11.45 6.89
C PRO A 2 -0.82 -10.29 5.95
N PHE A 3 -0.47 -10.43 4.66
CA PHE A 3 -0.93 -9.52 3.61
C PHE A 3 -2.46 -9.57 3.45
N PRO A 4 -3.07 -8.52 2.87
CA PRO A 4 -4.50 -8.54 2.53
C PRO A 4 -4.88 -9.72 1.65
N THR A 5 -6.08 -10.24 1.88
CA THR A 5 -6.68 -11.33 1.10
C THR A 5 -7.79 -10.80 0.19
N ILE A 6 -8.25 -11.63 -0.74
CA ILE A 6 -9.42 -11.35 -1.58
C ILE A 6 -10.63 -10.96 -0.72
N SER A 7 -10.84 -11.65 0.41
CA SER A 7 -11.93 -11.32 1.34
C SER A 7 -11.83 -9.90 1.88
N ASN A 8 -10.62 -9.40 2.18
CA ASN A 8 -10.44 -8.03 2.66
C ASN A 8 -10.75 -7.00 1.57
N VAL A 9 -10.39 -7.31 0.32
CA VAL A 9 -10.71 -6.46 -0.84
C VAL A 9 -12.23 -6.38 -1.04
N ARG A 10 -12.92 -7.53 -1.04
CA ARG A 10 -14.38 -7.59 -1.20
C ARG A 10 -15.13 -6.94 -0.05
N GLU A 11 -14.70 -7.17 1.19
CA GLU A 11 -15.27 -6.51 2.37
C GLU A 11 -15.16 -4.99 2.27
N LYS A 12 -14.01 -4.48 1.83
CA LYS A 12 -13.76 -3.04 1.71
C LYS A 12 -14.52 -2.38 0.56
N LEU A 13 -14.66 -3.07 -0.58
CA LEU A 13 -15.42 -2.56 -1.73
C LEU A 13 -16.94 -2.74 -1.57
N GLY A 14 -17.37 -3.64 -0.69
CA GLY A 14 -18.77 -3.90 -0.38
C GLY A 14 -19.49 -4.76 -1.42
N THR A 15 -20.82 -4.82 -1.29
CA THR A 15 -21.67 -5.74 -2.06
C THR A 15 -21.67 -5.50 -3.57
N ALA A 16 -21.28 -4.31 -4.04
CA ALA A 16 -21.16 -4.02 -5.46
C ALA A 16 -20.06 -4.85 -6.16
N TYR A 17 -19.10 -5.38 -5.39
CA TYR A 17 -17.97 -6.18 -5.87
C TYR A 17 -17.90 -7.51 -5.12
N SER A 18 -19.05 -8.13 -4.81
CA SER A 18 -19.12 -9.44 -4.15
C SER A 18 -18.65 -10.58 -5.06
N ASP A 19 -18.91 -10.48 -6.35
CA ASP A 19 -18.70 -11.58 -7.31
C ASP A 19 -17.84 -11.16 -8.51
N THR A 20 -17.78 -9.86 -8.82
CA THR A 20 -16.99 -9.30 -9.93
C THR A 20 -15.97 -8.28 -9.41
N PRO A 21 -14.74 -8.24 -9.97
CA PRO A 21 -14.13 -9.22 -10.87
C PRO A 21 -13.89 -10.58 -10.18
N ASN A 22 -13.57 -11.60 -10.98
CA ASN A 22 -13.36 -12.97 -10.50
C ASN A 22 -12.14 -13.03 -9.55
N ASP A 23 -12.17 -13.94 -8.57
CA ASP A 23 -11.10 -14.11 -7.58
C ASP A 23 -9.67 -14.18 -8.17
N PRO A 24 -9.40 -14.89 -9.30
CA PRO A 24 -8.06 -14.91 -9.88
C PRO A 24 -7.55 -13.54 -10.36
N VAL A 25 -8.45 -12.66 -10.80
CA VAL A 25 -8.10 -11.30 -11.22
C VAL A 25 -7.69 -10.48 -9.99
N ILE A 26 -8.48 -10.54 -8.92
CA ILE A 26 -8.15 -9.87 -7.66
C ILE A 26 -6.83 -10.39 -7.09
N GLN A 27 -6.60 -11.71 -7.17
CA GLN A 27 -5.34 -12.31 -6.73
C GLN A 27 -4.14 -11.76 -7.53
N SER A 28 -4.27 -11.61 -8.86
CA SER A 28 -3.22 -11.05 -9.69
C SER A 28 -2.87 -9.60 -9.30
N PHE A 29 -3.87 -8.80 -8.93
CA PHE A 29 -3.67 -7.44 -8.42
C PHE A 29 -2.97 -7.44 -7.07
N LEU A 30 -3.38 -8.31 -6.14
CA LEU A 30 -2.71 -8.48 -4.84
C LEU A 30 -1.24 -8.86 -5.03
N ASP A 31 -0.96 -9.89 -5.82
CA ASP A 31 0.41 -10.38 -6.05
C ASP A 31 1.31 -9.28 -6.61
N ARG A 32 0.79 -8.50 -7.56
CA ARG A 32 1.50 -7.36 -8.14
C ARG A 32 1.76 -6.26 -7.11
N ARG A 33 0.76 -5.85 -6.33
CA ARG A 33 0.95 -4.80 -5.32
C ARG A 33 1.86 -5.26 -4.18
N ILE A 34 1.83 -6.54 -3.84
CA ILE A 34 2.78 -7.15 -2.90
C ILE A 34 4.21 -7.11 -3.48
N ALA A 35 4.41 -7.45 -4.75
CA ALA A 35 5.72 -7.35 -5.38
C ALA A 35 6.22 -5.89 -5.40
N GLN A 36 5.35 -4.96 -5.78
CA GLN A 36 5.68 -3.54 -5.84
C GLN A 36 6.07 -2.97 -4.47
N ILE A 37 5.33 -3.29 -3.40
CA ILE A 37 5.66 -2.75 -2.08
C ILE A 37 6.97 -3.31 -1.53
N LYS A 38 7.31 -4.55 -1.88
CA LYS A 38 8.61 -5.15 -1.53
C LYS A 38 9.75 -4.45 -2.26
N GLU A 39 9.55 -4.09 -3.53
CA GLU A 39 10.52 -3.31 -4.29
C GLU A 39 10.69 -1.89 -3.73
N LEU A 40 9.59 -1.20 -3.41
CA LEU A 40 9.61 0.17 -2.88
C LEU A 40 10.26 0.26 -1.49
N THR A 41 10.08 -0.76 -0.65
CA THR A 41 10.58 -0.75 0.74
C THR A 41 11.89 -1.53 0.92
N GLY A 42 12.30 -2.32 -0.07
CA GLY A 42 13.41 -3.26 0.04
C GLY A 42 13.20 -4.39 1.06
N SER A 43 11.98 -4.55 1.59
CA SER A 43 11.62 -5.50 2.65
C SER A 43 10.73 -6.62 2.12
N ASP A 44 10.94 -7.86 2.55
CA ASP A 44 10.20 -9.03 2.06
C ASP A 44 8.89 -9.31 2.84
N PHE A 45 8.76 -8.71 4.03
CA PHE A 45 7.67 -8.91 4.99
C PHE A 45 7.34 -10.39 5.27
N SER A 46 8.36 -11.24 5.27
CA SER A 46 8.20 -12.71 5.39
C SER A 46 7.58 -13.15 6.72
N ASN A 47 7.84 -12.43 7.81
CA ASN A 47 7.35 -12.76 9.15
C ASN A 47 6.02 -12.08 9.50
N SER A 48 5.92 -10.78 9.22
CA SER A 48 4.75 -9.98 9.54
C SER A 48 4.72 -8.74 8.67
N VAL A 49 3.52 -8.42 8.17
CA VAL A 49 3.23 -7.19 7.45
C VAL A 49 2.85 -6.10 8.46
N PRO A 50 3.47 -4.91 8.44
CA PRO A 50 3.03 -3.74 9.20
C PRO A 50 1.64 -3.27 8.75
N GLU A 51 0.86 -2.68 9.65
CA GLU A 51 -0.50 -2.19 9.33
C GLU A 51 -0.48 -1.16 8.19
N THR A 52 0.53 -0.27 8.16
CA THR A 52 0.72 0.71 7.08
C THR A 52 0.90 0.06 5.71
N ILE A 53 1.68 -1.01 5.64
CA ILE A 53 1.90 -1.79 4.41
C ILE A 53 0.64 -2.56 4.01
N PHE A 54 -0.07 -3.13 4.99
CA PHE A 54 -1.36 -3.77 4.76
C PHE A 54 -2.37 -2.79 4.13
N ILE A 55 -2.50 -1.59 4.71
CA ILE A 55 -3.40 -0.53 4.23
C ILE A 55 -3.02 -0.11 2.80
N TRP A 56 -1.72 0.06 2.54
CA TRP A 56 -1.23 0.43 1.22
C TRP A 56 -1.61 -0.62 0.16
N VAL A 57 -1.31 -1.89 0.41
CA VAL A 57 -1.61 -2.99 -0.54
C VAL A 57 -3.12 -3.11 -0.75
N LEU A 58 -3.90 -3.04 0.32
CA LEU A 58 -5.36 -3.15 0.25
C LEU A 58 -5.98 -2.03 -0.58
N ASN A 59 -5.63 -0.77 -0.31
CA ASN A 59 -6.18 0.38 -1.03
C ASN A 59 -5.80 0.37 -2.52
N TYR A 60 -4.54 0.09 -2.86
CA TYR A 60 -4.12 0.02 -4.26
C TYR A 60 -4.76 -1.14 -5.01
N THR A 61 -4.99 -2.27 -4.34
CA THR A 61 -5.73 -3.39 -4.95
C THR A 61 -7.19 -3.01 -5.19
N CYS A 62 -7.84 -2.30 -4.26
CA CYS A 62 -9.19 -1.77 -4.47
C CYS A 62 -9.24 -0.80 -5.66
N ILE A 63 -8.23 0.07 -5.80
CA ILE A 63 -8.11 0.97 -6.97
C ILE A 63 -8.02 0.15 -8.27
N ASP A 64 -7.19 -0.90 -8.30
CA ASP A 64 -7.04 -1.75 -9.49
C ASP A 64 -8.37 -2.41 -9.90
N VAL A 65 -9.17 -2.84 -8.93
CA VAL A 65 -10.52 -3.38 -9.18
C VAL A 65 -11.44 -2.31 -9.78
N LEU A 66 -11.45 -1.10 -9.21
CA LEU A 66 -12.29 0.00 -9.71
C LEU A 66 -11.86 0.45 -11.11
N VAL A 67 -10.56 0.49 -11.39
CA VAL A 67 -10.03 0.84 -12.72
C VAL A 67 -10.34 -0.25 -13.73
N ASN A 68 -10.23 -1.52 -13.36
CA ASN A 68 -10.63 -2.64 -14.22
C ASN A 68 -12.11 -2.55 -14.59
N ASP A 69 -12.97 -2.23 -13.63
CA ASP A 69 -14.41 -2.05 -13.88
C ASP A 69 -14.70 -0.82 -14.79
N LEU A 70 -13.96 0.28 -14.64
CA LEU A 70 -14.13 1.47 -15.46
C LEU A 70 -13.60 1.32 -16.89
N THR A 71 -12.53 0.54 -17.08
CA THR A 71 -11.80 0.45 -18.37
C THR A 71 -12.04 -0.86 -19.10
N GLY A 72 -12.58 -1.88 -18.43
CA GLY A 72 -12.72 -3.23 -18.95
C GLY A 72 -11.40 -3.99 -19.15
N ASN A 73 -10.28 -3.41 -18.71
CA ASN A 73 -8.93 -3.97 -18.85
C ASN A 73 -8.40 -4.46 -17.51
N ASP A 74 -7.81 -5.66 -17.48
CA ASP A 74 -6.99 -6.16 -16.37
C ASP A 74 -5.79 -5.21 -16.21
N SER A 75 -5.97 -4.16 -15.40
CA SER A 75 -5.20 -2.93 -15.58
C SER A 75 -3.77 -3.03 -15.04
N ALA A 76 -2.86 -3.53 -15.86
CA ALA A 76 -1.42 -3.24 -15.82
C ALA A 76 -1.02 -2.08 -16.75
N ASP A 77 -1.76 -1.88 -17.85
CA ASP A 77 -1.39 -0.93 -18.91
C ASP A 77 -2.32 0.31 -19.03
N ALA A 78 -3.40 0.39 -18.25
CA ALA A 78 -4.41 1.44 -18.39
C ALA A 78 -4.14 2.73 -17.57
N LEU A 79 -3.04 2.77 -16.80
CA LEU A 79 -3.04 3.45 -15.51
C LEU A 79 -3.09 4.98 -15.50
N ASP A 80 -2.68 5.71 -16.55
CA ASP A 80 -2.73 7.19 -16.49
C ASP A 80 -3.56 7.84 -17.61
N TYR A 81 -3.49 7.33 -18.86
CA TYR A 81 -4.18 7.97 -19.97
C TYR A 81 -5.71 7.74 -19.94
N ALA A 82 -6.15 6.54 -19.58
CA ALA A 82 -7.57 6.19 -19.55
C ALA A 82 -8.34 6.88 -18.42
N ILE A 83 -7.68 7.14 -17.28
CA ILE A 83 -8.30 7.87 -16.15
C ILE A 83 -8.52 9.35 -16.53
N GLY A 84 -7.63 9.94 -17.34
CA GLY A 84 -7.77 11.31 -17.84
C GLY A 84 -9.05 11.51 -18.66
N GLU A 85 -9.34 10.60 -19.60
CA GLU A 85 -10.55 10.65 -20.42
C GLU A 85 -11.83 10.44 -19.59
N LEU A 86 -11.78 9.58 -18.57
CA LEU A 86 -12.90 9.33 -17.67
C LEU A 86 -13.27 10.54 -16.79
N ARG A 87 -12.33 11.46 -16.51
CA ARG A 87 -12.60 12.71 -15.76
C ARG A 87 -13.56 13.64 -16.51
N GLU A 88 -13.63 13.54 -17.84
CA GLU A 88 -14.56 14.33 -18.66
C GLU A 88 -15.96 13.69 -18.77
N SER A 89 -16.14 12.48 -18.24
CA SER A 89 -17.41 11.77 -18.28
C SER A 89 -18.49 12.51 -17.50
N LYS A 90 -19.71 12.53 -18.06
CA LYS A 90 -20.90 13.10 -17.42
C LYS A 90 -21.64 12.10 -16.53
N ASP A 91 -21.24 10.83 -16.55
CA ASP A 91 -21.87 9.78 -15.74
C ASP A 91 -21.55 9.96 -14.25
N GLU A 92 -22.60 10.07 -13.42
CA GLU A 92 -22.47 10.23 -11.97
C GLU A 92 -21.81 9.03 -11.29
N ASN A 93 -22.01 7.82 -11.81
CA ASN A 93 -21.39 6.61 -11.28
C ASN A 93 -19.88 6.59 -11.55
N ILE A 94 -19.46 7.04 -12.74
CA ILE A 94 -18.03 7.18 -13.07
C ILE A 94 -17.38 8.21 -12.15
N LYS A 95 -18.03 9.38 -11.96
CA LYS A 95 -17.53 10.41 -11.03
C LYS A 95 -17.40 9.88 -9.60
N LEU A 96 -18.39 9.13 -9.11
CA LEU A 96 -18.34 8.55 -7.77
C LEU A 96 -17.17 7.57 -7.63
N LYS A 97 -16.96 6.68 -8.61
CA LYS A 97 -15.82 5.75 -8.60
C LYS A 97 -14.48 6.49 -8.65
N LEU A 98 -14.37 7.56 -9.43
CA LEU A 98 -13.16 8.40 -9.47
C LEU A 98 -12.88 9.06 -8.12
N THR A 99 -13.89 9.61 -7.44
CA THR A 99 -13.74 10.18 -6.09
C THR A 99 -13.28 9.12 -5.08
N VAL A 100 -13.83 7.90 -5.16
CA VAL A 100 -13.41 6.78 -4.31
C VAL A 100 -11.95 6.39 -4.60
N ILE A 101 -11.55 6.32 -5.87
CA ILE A 101 -10.15 6.06 -6.27
C ILE A 101 -9.21 7.11 -5.67
N GLU A 102 -9.54 8.40 -5.77
CA GLU A 102 -8.72 9.48 -5.21
C GLU A 102 -8.58 9.35 -3.69
N SER A 103 -9.68 9.11 -2.97
CA SER A 103 -9.64 8.92 -1.51
C SER A 103 -8.82 7.69 -1.11
N LEU A 104 -8.96 6.56 -1.81
CA LEU A 104 -8.15 5.36 -1.55
C LEU A 104 -6.67 5.62 -1.79
N LYS A 105 -6.34 6.39 -2.84
CA LYS A 105 -4.96 6.74 -3.18
C LYS A 105 -4.33 7.60 -2.10
N GLU A 106 -5.01 8.63 -1.63
CA GLU A 106 -4.54 9.50 -0.55
C GLU A 106 -4.25 8.70 0.73
N VAL A 107 -5.15 7.79 1.12
CA VAL A 107 -4.95 6.94 2.31
C VAL A 107 -3.76 6.00 2.13
N ALA A 108 -3.58 5.43 0.94
CA ALA A 108 -2.44 4.58 0.64
C ALA A 108 -1.12 5.37 0.72
N GLU A 109 -1.04 6.52 0.06
CA GLU A 109 0.16 7.38 0.07
C GLU A 109 0.52 7.83 1.50
N LEU A 110 -0.49 8.20 2.30
CA LEU A 110 -0.29 8.51 3.70
C LEU A 110 0.29 7.32 4.49
N ALA A 111 -0.25 6.12 4.29
CA ALA A 111 0.22 4.92 4.97
C ALA A 111 1.68 4.58 4.60
N LEU A 112 2.05 4.71 3.33
CA LEU A 112 3.43 4.51 2.89
C LEU A 112 4.39 5.55 3.49
N ASN A 113 4.00 6.81 3.50
CA ASN A 113 4.78 7.87 4.13
C ASN A 113 4.97 7.60 5.63
N GLN A 114 3.92 7.16 6.33
CA GLN A 114 4.02 6.77 7.74
C GLN A 114 4.97 5.60 7.96
N TYR A 115 4.95 4.59 7.08
CA TYR A 115 5.91 3.50 7.15
C TYR A 115 7.35 3.99 7.06
N PHE A 116 7.67 4.83 6.06
CA PHE A 116 9.03 5.36 5.92
C PHE A 116 9.45 6.27 7.07
N MET A 117 8.54 7.08 7.62
CA MET A 117 8.82 7.88 8.82
C MET A 117 9.14 6.99 10.02
N GLN A 118 8.39 5.90 10.22
CA GLN A 118 8.65 4.95 11.32
C GLN A 118 9.99 4.24 11.16
N GLN A 119 10.34 3.82 9.94
CA GLN A 119 11.65 3.23 9.67
C GLN A 119 12.78 4.21 9.95
N ARG A 120 12.68 5.45 9.47
CA ARG A 120 13.70 6.48 9.71
C ARG A 120 13.88 6.77 11.20
N ASN A 121 12.79 6.98 11.93
CA ASN A 121 12.85 7.20 13.38
C ASN A 121 13.44 6.01 14.14
N TYR A 122 13.18 4.78 13.67
CA TYR A 122 13.76 3.57 14.25
C TYR A 122 15.27 3.51 14.03
N TYR A 123 15.75 3.80 12.81
CA TYR A 123 17.17 3.85 12.51
C TYR A 123 17.89 4.96 13.28
N ASP A 124 17.29 6.15 13.39
CA ASP A 124 17.85 7.25 14.17
C ASP A 124 17.97 6.86 15.66
N TYR A 125 16.96 6.19 16.22
CA TYR A 125 16.99 5.69 17.60
C TYR A 125 18.05 4.60 17.83
N GLU A 126 18.17 3.61 16.94
CA GLU A 126 19.22 2.57 17.07
C GLU A 126 20.62 3.18 17.01
N SER A 127 20.84 4.13 16.10
CA SER A 127 22.11 4.86 15.98
C SER A 127 22.46 5.61 17.27
N ASP A 128 21.49 6.33 17.85
CA ASP A 128 21.70 7.09 19.10
C ASP A 128 22.04 6.17 20.28
N VAL A 129 21.38 5.02 20.38
CA VAL A 129 21.65 4.02 21.44
C VAL A 129 23.03 3.38 21.25
N GLU A 130 23.43 3.08 20.02
CA GLU A 130 24.73 2.49 19.72
C GLU A 130 25.87 3.48 20.04
N GLU A 131 25.72 4.75 19.68
CA GLU A 131 26.65 5.83 20.06
C GLU A 131 26.74 6.02 21.60
N GLU A 132 25.62 5.99 22.31
CA GLU A 132 25.61 6.11 23.77
C GLU A 132 26.30 4.93 24.45
N TYR A 133 26.08 3.72 23.94
CA TYR A 133 26.75 2.52 24.42
C TYR A 133 28.28 2.59 24.21
N GLU A 134 28.73 3.00 23.02
CA GLU A 134 30.15 3.20 22.73
C GLU A 134 30.80 4.26 23.62
N ARG A 135 30.13 5.40 23.83
CA ARG A 135 30.60 6.43 24.77
C ARG A 135 30.75 5.87 26.17
N SER A 136 29.77 5.09 26.64
CA SER A 136 29.81 4.49 27.98
C SER A 136 30.96 3.49 28.16
N LEU A 137 31.32 2.75 27.10
CA LEU A 137 32.47 1.82 27.08
C LEU A 137 33.81 2.55 27.16
N ILE A 138 33.94 3.70 26.49
CA ILE A 138 35.16 4.53 26.53
C ILE A 138 35.38 5.09 27.95
N PHE A 139 34.33 5.59 28.60
CA PHE A 139 34.40 6.10 29.98
C PHE A 139 34.73 5.01 31.02
N ARG A 140 34.27 3.77 30.82
CA ARG A 140 34.64 2.64 31.71
C ARG A 140 36.09 2.20 31.57
N ARG A 141 36.72 2.37 30.40
CA ARG A 141 38.13 2.01 30.16
C ARG A 141 39.13 3.09 30.61
N SER A 142 38.65 4.28 30.95
CA SER A 142 39.48 5.44 31.31
C SER A 142 39.41 5.80 32.80
N SER A 143 38.76 4.96 33.62
CA SER A 143 38.82 5.09 35.08
C SER A 143 40.06 4.34 35.62
N PRO A 144 40.99 5.01 36.33
CA PRO A 144 42.21 4.40 36.88
C PRO A 144 41.97 3.53 38.11
#